data_AF-A0A7K3NRI2-F1
#
_entry.id   AF-A0A7K3NRI2-F1
#
_cell.length_a   1.000
_cell.length_b   1.000
_cell.length_c   1.000
_cell.angle_alpha   90.00
_cell.angle_beta   90.00
_cell.angle_gamma   90.00
#
_symmetry.space_group_name_H-M   'P 1'
#
loop_
_entity.id
_entity.type
_entity.pdbx_description
1 polymer ?
#
loop_
_entity_poly.entity_id
_entity_poly.type
_entity_poly.pdbx_seq_one_letter_code
_entity_poly.pdbx_strand_id
1 'polypeptide(L)'
;MSPYLCPVCGYEHGPHESPAFADLPTDWRCPICACAHDKFHAVDRTPPVASPATTAHSAARYLCLQCGYAYDPALGDPDHGIPPGTAFAELPAEWVCPICGAAKNRFAREI
;
A
#
# COMPACT_ATOMS: atom_id res chain seq x y z
N MET A 1 -6.52 -19.21 -11.90
CA MET A 1 -7.11 -19.54 -10.58
C MET A 1 -6.12 -19.16 -9.49
N SER A 2 -6.60 -18.61 -8.39
CA SER A 2 -5.77 -18.25 -7.23
C SER A 2 -5.19 -19.52 -6.58
N PRO A 3 -3.90 -19.54 -6.20
CA PRO A 3 -3.33 -20.66 -5.47
C PRO A 3 -3.93 -20.76 -4.06
N TYR A 4 -3.90 -21.96 -3.49
CA TYR A 4 -4.30 -22.19 -2.11
C TYR A 4 -3.07 -22.34 -1.23
N LEU A 5 -3.03 -21.61 -0.12
CA LEU A 5 -1.90 -21.61 0.80
C LEU A 5 -2.26 -22.29 2.10
N CYS A 6 -1.37 -23.18 2.57
CA CYS A 6 -1.44 -23.75 3.90
C CYS A 6 -0.92 -22.75 4.93
N PRO A 7 -1.74 -22.22 5.86
CA PRO A 7 -1.30 -21.23 6.83
C PRO A 7 -0.31 -21.76 7.88
N VAL A 8 -0.18 -23.09 8.01
CA VAL A 8 0.67 -23.72 9.03
C VAL A 8 2.13 -23.86 8.56
N CYS A 9 2.34 -24.21 7.29
CA CYS A 9 3.70 -24.44 6.76
C CYS A 9 4.06 -23.56 5.55
N GLY A 10 3.11 -22.79 5.00
CA GLY A 10 3.33 -21.97 3.81
C GLY A 10 3.39 -22.74 2.49
N TYR A 11 3.03 -24.03 2.48
CA TYR A 11 2.92 -24.80 1.23
C TYR A 11 1.88 -24.16 0.32
N GLU A 12 2.29 -23.88 -0.91
CA GLU A 12 1.43 -23.33 -1.94
C GLU A 12 1.03 -24.45 -2.91
N HIS A 13 -0.29 -24.67 -3.02
CA HIS A 13 -0.86 -25.56 -4.03
C HIS A 13 -1.40 -24.71 -5.18
N GLY A 14 -0.68 -24.74 -6.30
CA GLY A 14 -1.01 -24.01 -7.52
C GLY A 14 -2.13 -24.67 -8.35
N PRO A 15 -2.65 -23.96 -9.35
CA PRO A 15 -3.64 -24.49 -10.29
C PRO A 15 -3.04 -25.32 -11.45
N HIS A 16 -1.70 -25.42 -11.50
CA HIS A 16 -0.96 -26.15 -12.53
C HIS A 16 -0.37 -27.47 -12.02
N GLU A 17 -0.53 -27.77 -10.73
CA GLU A 17 -0.17 -29.07 -10.16
C GLU A 17 -1.41 -29.98 -10.14
N SER A 18 -1.24 -31.19 -10.66
CA SER A 18 -2.30 -32.19 -10.70
C SER A 18 -2.22 -33.06 -9.45
N PRO A 19 -3.33 -33.28 -8.72
CA PRO A 19 -4.72 -32.86 -9.02
C PRO A 19 -5.04 -31.43 -8.56
N ALA A 20 -5.93 -30.72 -9.25
CA ALA A 20 -6.34 -29.38 -8.85
C ALA A 20 -7.07 -29.40 -7.50
N PHE A 21 -6.96 -28.31 -6.73
CA PHE A 21 -7.57 -28.20 -5.40
C PHE A 21 -9.09 -28.46 -5.40
N ALA A 22 -9.79 -28.10 -6.48
CA ALA A 22 -11.23 -28.34 -6.63
C ALA A 22 -11.60 -29.83 -6.80
N ASP A 23 -10.64 -30.66 -7.19
CA ASP A 23 -10.81 -32.11 -7.44
C ASP A 23 -10.26 -32.96 -6.29
N LEU A 24 -9.70 -32.34 -5.25
CA LEU A 24 -9.18 -33.05 -4.08
C LEU A 24 -10.32 -33.47 -3.13
N PRO A 25 -10.25 -34.69 -2.56
CA PRO A 25 -11.20 -35.12 -1.55
C PRO A 25 -11.06 -34.28 -0.28
N THR A 26 -12.16 -34.10 0.47
CA THR A 26 -12.19 -33.36 1.73
C THR A 26 -11.22 -33.92 2.81
N ASP A 27 -10.79 -35.18 2.68
CA ASP A 27 -9.82 -35.83 3.57
C ASP A 27 -8.35 -35.56 3.18
N TRP A 28 -8.09 -34.85 2.08
CA TRP A 28 -6.73 -34.53 1.67
C TRP A 28 -6.04 -33.63 2.71
N ARG A 29 -4.75 -33.89 2.94
CA ARG A 29 -3.94 -33.22 3.95
C ARG A 29 -2.65 -32.69 3.35
N CYS A 30 -2.18 -31.57 3.88
CA CYS A 30 -0.91 -30.98 3.49
C CYS A 30 0.24 -32.01 3.65
N PRO A 31 1.07 -32.24 2.63
CA PRO A 31 2.18 -33.20 2.72
C PRO A 31 3.30 -32.75 3.67
N ILE A 32 3.40 -31.44 3.97
CA ILE A 32 4.45 -30.90 4.85
C ILE A 32 4.04 -30.95 6.33
N CYS A 33 2.79 -30.60 6.64
CA CYS A 33 2.34 -30.43 8.04
C CYS A 33 1.11 -31.26 8.42
N ALA A 34 0.60 -32.10 7.52
CA ALA A 34 -0.57 -32.96 7.71
C ALA A 34 -1.89 -32.24 8.09
N CYS A 35 -1.94 -30.91 7.96
CA CYS A 35 -3.17 -30.15 8.18
C CYS A 35 -4.22 -30.47 7.12
N ALA A 36 -5.48 -30.54 7.53
CA ALA A 36 -6.59 -30.83 6.65
C ALA A 36 -6.82 -29.71 5.62
N HIS A 37 -7.36 -30.12 4.47
CA HIS A 37 -7.70 -29.27 3.33
C HIS A 37 -8.59 -28.07 3.70
N ASP A 38 -9.46 -28.20 4.71
CA ASP A 38 -10.36 -27.13 5.18
C ASP A 38 -9.64 -25.91 5.76
N LYS A 39 -8.35 -26.05 6.10
CA LYS A 39 -7.52 -24.95 6.64
C LYS A 39 -6.79 -24.15 5.56
N PHE A 40 -6.85 -24.59 4.31
CA PHE A 40 -6.23 -23.87 3.21
C PHE A 40 -7.11 -22.68 2.82
N HIS A 41 -6.48 -21.53 2.58
CA HIS A 41 -7.17 -20.34 2.10
C HIS A 41 -6.70 -20.01 0.69
N ALA A 42 -7.63 -19.53 -0.14
CA ALA A 42 -7.29 -18.97 -1.43
C ALA A 42 -6.47 -17.70 -1.19
N VAL A 43 -5.21 -17.70 -1.61
CA VAL A 43 -4.39 -16.49 -1.59
C VAL A 43 -4.60 -15.76 -2.90
N ASP A 44 -5.20 -14.58 -2.79
CA ASP A 44 -5.20 -13.66 -3.90
C ASP A 44 -3.80 -13.08 -4.03
N ARG A 45 -3.04 -13.55 -5.02
CA ARG A 45 -1.71 -12.99 -5.35
C ARG A 45 -1.82 -11.60 -5.98
N THR A 46 -3.02 -11.01 -6.04
CA THR A 46 -3.11 -9.58 -6.29
C THR A 46 -2.43 -8.92 -5.10
N PRO A 47 -1.27 -8.24 -5.32
CA PRO A 47 -0.69 -7.46 -4.25
C PRO A 47 -1.79 -6.51 -3.74
N PRO A 48 -1.92 -6.28 -2.42
CA PRO A 48 -2.80 -5.23 -1.95
C PRO A 48 -2.37 -3.96 -2.69
N VAL A 49 -3.22 -3.49 -3.60
CA VAL A 49 -3.05 -2.26 -4.38
C VAL A 49 -3.31 -1.07 -3.45
N ALA A 50 -2.51 -1.00 -2.40
CA ALA A 50 -2.47 0.04 -1.39
C ALA A 50 -1.07 0.07 -0.75
N SER A 51 -0.02 0.00 -1.57
CA SER A 51 1.13 0.85 -1.33
C SER A 51 1.03 1.96 -2.36
N PRO A 52 0.82 3.24 -1.96
CA PRO A 52 0.99 4.34 -2.88
C PRO A 52 2.49 4.52 -3.13
N ALA A 53 3.10 3.56 -3.84
CA ALA A 53 4.29 3.85 -4.63
C ALA A 53 3.82 4.68 -5.83
N THR A 54 3.38 5.92 -5.55
CA THR A 54 3.01 6.87 -6.59
C THR A 54 4.30 7.32 -7.24
N THR A 55 4.54 6.68 -8.38
CA THR A 55 5.08 7.23 -9.63
C THR A 55 5.83 8.53 -9.44
N ALA A 56 7.12 8.47 -9.78
CA ALA A 56 7.95 9.62 -10.12
C ALA A 56 7.17 10.57 -11.06
N HIS A 57 6.50 11.55 -10.48
CA HIS A 57 6.01 12.74 -11.15
C HIS A 57 6.93 13.83 -10.62
N SER A 58 7.71 14.45 -11.51
CA SER A 58 8.69 15.49 -11.19
C SER A 58 8.03 16.80 -10.75
N ALA A 59 7.09 16.73 -9.81
CA ALA A 59 6.61 17.86 -9.04
C ALA A 59 7.26 17.74 -7.66
N ALA A 60 8.17 18.66 -7.34
CA ALA A 60 8.93 18.68 -6.10
C ALA A 60 7.97 18.59 -4.89
N ARG A 61 7.93 17.43 -4.23
CA ARG A 61 7.16 17.20 -2.99
C ARG A 61 7.89 17.83 -1.82
N TYR A 62 7.15 18.24 -0.79
CA TYR A 62 7.72 18.88 0.39
C TYR A 62 7.35 18.10 1.65
N LEU A 63 8.35 17.62 2.38
CA LEU A 63 8.18 16.85 3.61
C LEU A 63 8.34 17.76 4.83
N CYS A 64 7.33 17.78 5.70
CA CYS A 64 7.40 18.44 6.99
C CYS A 64 8.37 17.69 7.90
N LEU A 65 9.48 18.33 8.27
CA LEU A 65 10.51 17.78 9.14
C LEU A 65 10.05 17.63 10.60
N GLN A 66 8.90 18.20 10.97
CA GLN A 66 8.36 18.11 12.33
C GLN A 66 7.51 16.84 12.55
N CYS A 67 6.64 16.52 11.60
CA CYS A 67 5.68 15.40 11.74
C CYS A 67 5.76 14.35 10.63
N GLY A 68 6.53 14.59 9.57
CA GLY A 68 6.64 13.68 8.41
C GLY A 68 5.51 13.82 7.38
N TYR A 69 4.70 14.87 7.44
CA TYR A 69 3.66 15.12 6.43
C TYR A 69 4.26 15.47 5.07
N ALA A 70 3.88 14.78 4.01
CA ALA A 70 4.31 15.06 2.64
C ALA A 70 3.24 15.89 1.91
N TYR A 71 3.58 17.14 1.59
CA TYR A 71 2.79 18.00 0.71
C TYR A 71 3.07 17.63 -0.76
N ASP A 72 2.02 17.22 -1.47
CA ASP A 72 2.06 16.95 -2.90
C ASP A 72 1.34 18.10 -3.64
N PRO A 73 2.02 18.87 -4.49
CA PRO A 73 1.41 19.99 -5.20
C PRO A 73 0.34 19.56 -6.20
N ALA A 74 0.36 18.33 -6.72
CA ALA A 74 -0.69 17.83 -7.61
C ALA A 74 -1.99 17.57 -6.84
N LEU A 75 -1.89 17.17 -5.56
CA LEU A 75 -3.04 17.01 -4.67
C LEU A 75 -3.46 18.33 -4.02
N GLY A 76 -2.51 19.23 -3.77
CA GLY A 76 -2.75 20.45 -3.00
C GLY A 76 -3.16 20.13 -1.56
N ASP A 77 -3.95 21.02 -0.96
CA ASP A 77 -4.52 20.83 0.37
C ASP A 77 -5.92 21.47 0.44
N PRO A 78 -6.94 20.87 -0.22
CA PRO A 78 -8.25 21.49 -0.40
C PRO A 78 -8.99 21.71 0.92
N ASP A 79 -8.68 20.92 1.95
CA ASP A 79 -9.24 21.04 3.29
C ASP A 79 -8.85 22.37 3.97
N HIS A 80 -7.66 22.90 3.66
CA HIS A 80 -7.19 24.21 4.16
C HIS A 80 -7.18 25.28 3.06
N GLY A 81 -7.99 25.09 2.01
CA GLY A 81 -8.20 26.09 0.96
C GLY A 81 -7.09 26.17 -0.09
N ILE A 82 -6.21 25.17 -0.19
CA ILE A 82 -5.19 25.09 -1.23
C ILE A 82 -5.67 24.16 -2.35
N PRO A 83 -5.97 24.67 -3.55
CA PRO A 83 -6.45 23.82 -4.63
C PRO A 83 -5.35 22.86 -5.13
N PRO A 84 -5.74 21.69 -5.68
CA PRO A 84 -4.82 20.79 -6.37
C PRO A 84 -4.12 21.52 -7.53
N GLY A 85 -2.84 21.23 -7.71
CA GLY A 85 -1.97 21.90 -8.68
C GLY A 85 -1.21 23.11 -8.13
N THR A 86 -1.39 23.48 -6.85
CA THR A 86 -0.67 24.60 -6.23
C THR A 86 0.74 24.18 -5.83
N ALA A 87 1.77 24.83 -6.35
CA ALA A 87 3.13 24.56 -5.91
C ALA A 87 3.36 25.02 -4.45
N PHE A 88 4.23 24.34 -3.71
CA PHE A 88 4.59 24.77 -2.34
C PHE A 88 5.14 26.21 -2.28
N ALA A 89 5.78 26.64 -3.37
CA ALA A 89 6.26 28.02 -3.52
C ALA A 89 5.12 29.05 -3.60
N GLU A 90 3.96 28.65 -4.14
CA GLU A 90 2.77 29.50 -4.29
C GLU A 90 1.90 29.54 -3.03
N LEU A 91 2.15 28.64 -2.05
CA LEU A 91 1.43 28.66 -0.78
C LEU A 91 1.64 30.00 -0.04
N PRO A 92 0.61 30.54 0.63
CA PRO A 92 0.74 31.72 1.49
C PRO A 92 1.85 31.57 2.54
N ALA A 93 2.47 32.68 2.95
CA ALA A 93 3.50 32.64 4.01
C ALA A 93 2.93 32.23 5.38
N GLU A 94 1.63 32.49 5.59
CA GLU A 94 0.85 32.10 6.77
C GLU A 94 0.41 30.63 6.74
N TRP A 95 0.57 29.93 5.62
CA TRP A 95 0.22 28.53 5.54
C TRP A 95 1.12 27.69 6.44
N VAL A 96 0.51 26.77 7.18
CA VAL A 96 1.17 25.88 8.13
C VAL A 96 0.81 24.45 7.81
N CYS A 97 1.64 23.52 8.28
CA CYS A 97 1.38 22.09 8.14
C CYS A 97 0.00 21.76 8.73
N PRO A 98 -0.91 21.13 7.96
CA PRO A 98 -2.25 20.79 8.44
C PRO A 98 -2.24 19.75 9.57
N ILE A 99 -1.15 18.99 9.70
CA ILE A 99 -0.99 17.94 10.71
C ILE A 99 -0.49 18.48 12.06
N CYS A 100 0.46 19.42 12.04
CA CYS A 100 1.16 19.84 13.26
C CYS A 100 1.27 21.36 13.47
N GLY A 101 0.79 22.18 12.53
CA GLY A 101 0.87 23.64 12.59
C GLY A 101 2.27 24.22 12.39
N ALA A 102 3.25 23.42 11.94
CA ALA A 102 4.59 23.91 11.64
C ALA A 102 4.59 24.83 10.40
N ALA A 103 5.31 25.96 10.46
CA ALA A 103 5.42 26.87 9.34
C ALA A 103 6.16 26.25 8.13
N LYS A 104 6.01 26.87 6.95
CA LYS A 104 6.65 26.44 5.69
C LYS A 104 8.17 26.24 5.78
N ASN A 105 8.85 26.92 6.69
CA ASN A 105 10.30 26.76 6.92
C ASN A 105 10.70 25.40 7.49
N ARG A 106 9.75 24.63 8.03
CA ARG A 106 9.98 23.26 8.50
C ARG A 106 9.77 22.21 7.41
N PHE A 107 9.53 22.62 6.17
CA PHE A 107 9.41 21.70 5.05
C PHE A 107 10.72 21.62 4.27
N ALA A 108 11.14 20.38 3.98
CA ALA A 108 12.25 20.08 3.09
C ALA A 108 11.71 19.59 1.75
N ARG A 109 12.34 20.01 0.66
CA ARG A 109 12.06 19.45 -0.67
C ARG A 109 12.59 18.02 -0.72
N GLU A 110 11.72 17.07 -1.03
CA GLU A 110 12.10 15.72 -1.39
C GLU A 110 12.59 15.77 -2.85
N ILE A 111 13.89 15.49 -3.05
CA ILE A 111 14.59 15.54 -4.34
C ILE A 111 14.56 14.20 -5.06
#